data_AF-A0A453GU01-F1
#
_entry.id   AF-A0A453GU01-F1
#
_cell.length_a   1.000
_cell.length_b   1.000
_cell.length_c   1.000
_cell.angle_alpha   90.00
_cell.angle_beta   90.00
_cell.angle_gamma   90.00
#
_symmetry.space_group_name_H-M   'P 1'
#
loop_
_entity.id
_entity.type
_entity.pdbx_description
1 polymer ?
#
loop_
_entity_poly.entity_id
_entity_poly.type
_entity_poly.pdbx_seq_one_letter_code
_entity_poly.pdbx_strand_id
1 'polypeptide(L)' 'MGHDVLEHILDGTEEPTNLPFELLKNITGNFSEEREIGHGGFGMVYKGVLRNGIVAVKR' A
#
# COMPACT_ATOMS: atom_id res chain seq x y z
N MET A 1 -6.88 -11.51 -7.00
CA MET A 1 -6.44 -12.45 -5.94
C MET A 1 -5.86 -11.71 -4.73
N GLY A 2 -4.80 -10.89 -4.85
CA GLY A 2 -4.27 -10.12 -3.70
C GLY A 2 -4.78 -8.69 -3.55
N HIS A 3 -5.20 -8.05 -4.65
CA HIS A 3 -5.71 -6.67 -4.63
C HIS A 3 -7.09 -6.58 -3.96
N ASP A 4 -7.90 -7.63 -4.10
CA ASP A 4 -9.30 -7.64 -3.66
C ASP A 4 -9.41 -7.46 -2.13
N VAL A 5 -8.55 -8.10 -1.34
CA VAL A 5 -8.55 -7.97 0.14
C VAL A 5 -8.22 -6.54 0.57
N LEU A 6 -7.21 -5.91 -0.02
CA LEU A 6 -6.86 -4.53 0.32
C LEU A 6 -7.97 -3.55 -0.09
N GLU A 7 -8.61 -3.76 -1.25
CA GLU A 7 -9.76 -2.96 -1.67
C GLU A 7 -10.92 -3.10 -0.67
N HIS A 8 -11.24 -4.32 -0.22
CA HIS A 8 -12.28 -4.56 0.79
C HIS A 8 -11.98 -3.96 2.16
N ILE A 9 -10.71 -3.95 2.61
CA ILE A 9 -10.32 -3.29 3.86
C ILE A 9 -10.52 -1.77 3.75
N LEU A 10 -10.16 -1.17 2.62
CA LEU A 10 -10.31 0.27 2.39
C LEU A 10 -11.78 0.69 2.26
N ASP A 11 -12.61 -0.17 1.66
CA ASP A 11 -14.05 0.04 1.54
C ASP A 11 -14.81 -0.29 2.84
N GLY A 12 -14.11 -0.77 3.88
CA GLY A 12 -14.66 -1.08 5.20
C GLY A 12 -15.50 -2.36 5.25
N THR A 13 -15.40 -3.21 4.23
CA THR A 13 -16.13 -4.49 4.17
C THR A 13 -15.36 -5.65 4.79
N GLU A 14 -14.07 -5.45 5.11
CA GLU A 14 -13.19 -6.41 5.78
C GLU A 14 -12.39 -5.73 6.89
N GLU A 15 -12.11 -6.46 7.98
CA GLU A 15 -11.29 -5.96 9.09
C GLU A 15 -9.81 -5.85 8.71
N PRO A 16 -9.04 -4.90 9.29
CA PRO A 16 -7.61 -4.81 9.07
C PRO A 16 -6.89 -6.13 9.40
N THR A 17 -6.15 -6.64 8.42
CA THR A 17 -5.42 -7.92 8.55
C THR A 17 -4.04 -7.85 7.90
N ASN A 18 -3.26 -8.92 8.05
CA ASN A 18 -1.95 -9.03 7.44
C ASN A 18 -2.06 -9.10 5.92
N LEU A 19 -1.40 -8.17 5.24
CA LEU A 19 -1.33 -8.13 3.78
C LEU A 19 -0.06 -8.83 3.28
N PRO A 20 -0.12 -9.51 2.13
CA PRO A 20 1.08 -10.08 1.51
C PRO A 20 2.11 -8.99 1.18
N PHE A 21 3.38 -9.22 1.52
CA PHE A 21 4.44 -8.26 1.22
C PHE A 21 4.58 -7.99 -0.29
N GLU A 22 4.38 -9.01 -1.13
CA GLU A 22 4.40 -8.86 -2.59
C GLU A 22 3.28 -7.94 -3.10
N LEU A 23 2.12 -7.89 -2.43
CA LEU A 23 1.08 -6.92 -2.76
C LEU A 23 1.60 -5.50 -2.54
N LEU A 24 2.23 -5.25 -1.38
CA LEU A 24 2.80 -3.94 -1.06
C LEU A 24 3.89 -3.54 -2.05
N LYS A 25 4.78 -4.46 -2.44
CA LYS A 25 5.78 -4.23 -3.50
C LYS A 25 5.09 -3.85 -4.80
N ASN A 26 4.08 -4.59 -5.25
CA ASN A 26 3.41 -4.31 -6.52
C ASN A 26 2.78 -2.90 -6.54
N ILE A 27 2.04 -2.53 -5.49
CA ILE A 27 1.35 -1.23 -5.46
C ILE A 27 2.32 -0.06 -5.24
N THR A 28 3.51 -0.29 -4.67
CA THR A 28 4.55 0.73 -4.45
C THR A 28 5.66 0.71 -5.50
N GLY A 29 5.53 -0.07 -6.59
CA GLY A 29 6.58 -0.15 -7.61
C GLY A 29 7.89 -0.70 -7.04
N ASN A 30 7.80 -1.72 -6.21
CA ASN A 30 8.88 -2.31 -5.41
C ASN A 30 9.53 -1.30 -4.45
N PHE A 31 8.72 -0.48 -3.78
CA PHE A 31 9.19 0.61 -2.93
C PHE A 31 10.16 1.55 -3.68
N SER A 32 9.82 1.90 -4.92
CA SER A 32 10.63 2.81 -5.75
C SER A 32 10.71 4.20 -5.11
N GLU A 33 11.90 4.81 -5.14
CA GLU A 33 12.13 6.20 -4.71
C GLU A 33 11.24 7.18 -5.49
N GLU A 34 10.91 6.89 -6.75
CA GLU A 34 9.97 7.70 -7.55
C GLU A 34 8.55 7.75 -6.95
N ARG A 35 8.23 6.79 -6.07
CA ARG A 35 6.96 6.72 -5.34
C ARG A 35 7.11 7.14 -3.89
N GLU A 36 8.28 7.56 -3.41
CA GLU A 36 8.39 8.12 -2.07
C GLU A 36 7.60 9.44 -1.97
N ILE A 37 6.79 9.58 -0.94
CA ILE A 37 6.00 10.79 -0.66
C ILE A 37 6.34 11.42 0.70
N GLY A 38 7.19 10.77 1.49
CA GLY A 38 7.68 11.32 2.75
C GLY A 38 8.61 10.36 3.49
N HIS A 39 9.45 10.93 4.34
CA HIS A 39 10.42 10.21 5.16
C HIS A 39 10.59 10.90 6.52
N GLY A 40 10.93 10.14 7.54
CA GLY A 40 11.22 10.66 8.87
C GLY A 40 11.66 9.57 9.84
N GLY A 41 11.71 9.89 11.14
CA GLY A 41 12.17 8.97 12.19
C GLY A 41 11.34 7.69 12.36
N PHE A 42 10.21 7.57 11.66
CA PHE A 42 9.32 6.41 11.73
C PHE A 42 9.27 5.59 10.43
N GLY A 43 10.17 5.85 9.48
CA GLY A 43 10.25 5.11 8.22
C GLY A 43 9.90 5.95 6.98
N MET A 44 9.81 5.26 5.85
CA MET A 44 9.54 5.84 4.54
C MET A 44 8.07 5.59 4.16
N VAL A 45 7.44 6.59 3.55
CA VAL A 45 6.06 6.52 3.07
C VAL A 45 6.07 6.58 1.55
N TYR A 46 5.44 5.59 0.93
CA TYR A 46 5.36 5.43 -0.52
C TYR A 46 3.93 5.57 -1.02
N LYS A 47 3.79 6.08 -2.23
CA LYS A 47 2.56 6.12 -3.01
C LYS A 47 2.22 4.71 -3.52
N GLY A 48 1.20 4.11 -2.93
CA GLY A 48 0.54 2.90 -3.42
C GLY A 48 -0.48 3.24 -4.51
N VAL A 49 -0.40 2.58 -5.66
CA VAL A 49 -1.37 2.74 -6.77
C VAL A 49 -2.26 1.51 -6.84
N LEU A 50 -3.56 1.71 -6.60
CA LEU A 50 -4.62 0.72 -6.72
C LEU A 50 -5.52 1.04 -7.91
N ARG A 51 -6.45 0.14 -8.24
CA ARG A 51 -7.44 0.39 -9.30
C ARG A 51 -8.43 1.47 -8.90
N ASN A 52 -8.82 1.47 -7.63
CA ASN A 52 -9.82 2.37 -7.06
C ASN A 52 -9.22 3.68 -6.52
N GLY A 53 -7.90 3.85 -6.52
CA GLY A 53 -7.29 5.10 -6.06
C GLY A 53 -5.82 5.00 -5.66
N ILE A 54 -5.41 5.94 -4.82
CA ILE A 54 -4.05 6.08 -4.31
C ILE A 54 -4.07 5.92 -2.80
N VAL A 55 -3.13 5.16 -2.25
CA VAL A 55 -2.93 4.99 -0.81
C VAL A 55 -1.51 5.35 -0.40
N ALA A 56 -1.32 5.66 0.88
CA ALA A 56 0.00 5.80 1.48
C ALA A 56 0.42 4.46 2.12
N VAL A 57 1.58 3.94 1.75
CA VAL A 57 2.15 2.71 2.29
C VAL A 57 3.40 3.07 3.10
N LYS A 58 3.35 2.84 4.40
CA LYS A 58 4.49 3.08 5.30
C LYS A 58 5.31 1.80 5.46
N ARG A 59 6.63 1.89 5.29
CA ARG A 59 7.59 0.80 5.50
C ARG A 59 8.40 1.02 6.78
#